data_AF-A0A8S0WR89-F1
#
_entry.id   AF-A0A8S0WR89-F1
#
_cell.length_a   1.000
_cell.length_b   1.000
_cell.length_c   1.000
_cell.angle_alpha   90.00
_cell.angle_beta   90.00
_cell.angle_gamma   90.00
#
_symmetry.space_group_name_H-M   'P 1'
#
loop_
_entity.id
_entity.type
_entity.pdbx_description
1 polymer ?
#
loop_
_entity_poly.entity_id
_entity_poly.type
_entity_poly.pdbx_seq_one_letter_code
_entity_poly.pdbx_strand_id
1 'polypeptide(L)'
;MQEAVAFSDVHTQYEVFQCMVTLDERISLRWVMPGRPGTPEIGGPGASKFRVWVRPVNSSNCQIEGAGHLIPQEAPQELAQELSRYLLYLFSTPTSYRKANL
;
A
#
# COMPACT_ATOMS: atom_id res chain seq x y z
N MET A 1 -13.95 -23.52 8.78
CA MET A 1 -14.89 -22.39 8.97
C MET A 1 -14.33 -21.46 10.04
N GLN A 2 -13.21 -20.80 9.77
CA GLN A 2 -12.47 -20.03 10.80
C GLN A 2 -11.88 -18.75 10.21
N GLU A 3 -11.36 -18.83 8.98
CA GLU A 3 -10.91 -17.66 8.20
C GLU A 3 -12.06 -16.71 7.81
N ALA A 4 -13.25 -17.26 7.49
CA ALA A 4 -14.44 -16.47 7.15
C ALA A 4 -14.99 -15.60 8.30
N VAL A 5 -14.73 -16.00 9.56
CA VAL A 5 -15.13 -15.22 10.74
C VAL A 5 -14.18 -14.05 10.96
N ALA A 6 -12.87 -14.25 10.74
CA ALA A 6 -11.88 -13.16 10.75
C ALA A 6 -12.15 -12.13 9.63
N PHE A 7 -12.68 -12.58 8.48
CA PHE A 7 -13.07 -11.70 7.37
C PHE A 7 -14.35 -10.88 7.65
N SER A 8 -15.18 -11.30 8.60
CA SER A 8 -16.46 -10.66 8.93
C SER A 8 -16.33 -9.58 10.02
N ASP A 9 -15.16 -9.43 10.64
CA ASP A 9 -14.92 -8.36 11.59
C ASP A 9 -14.62 -7.05 10.86
N VAL A 10 -15.60 -6.15 10.88
CA VAL A 10 -15.55 -4.83 10.22
C VAL A 10 -15.03 -3.71 11.13
N HIS A 11 -14.95 -3.92 12.46
CA HIS A 11 -14.46 -2.88 13.38
C HIS A 11 -12.94 -2.71 13.27
N THR A 12 -12.22 -3.84 13.20
CA THR A 12 -10.76 -3.87 13.03
C THR A 12 -10.30 -3.17 11.74
N GLN A 13 -11.16 -3.07 10.71
CA GLN A 13 -10.81 -2.53 9.40
C GLN A 13 -10.49 -1.03 9.39
N TYR A 14 -10.95 -0.24 10.36
CA TYR A 14 -10.73 1.21 10.39
C TYR A 14 -9.56 1.59 11.29
N GLU A 15 -9.43 0.93 12.45
CA GLU A 15 -8.38 1.22 13.44
C GLU A 15 -6.98 0.94 12.89
N VAL A 16 -6.82 -0.10 12.06
CA VAL A 16 -5.52 -0.45 11.46
C VAL A 16 -4.92 0.70 10.64
N PHE A 17 -5.75 1.46 9.93
CA PHE A 17 -5.25 2.62 9.17
C PHE A 17 -4.84 3.77 10.10
N GLN A 18 -5.53 3.96 11.22
CA GLN A 18 -5.16 4.98 12.20
C GLN A 18 -3.84 4.63 12.92
N CYS A 19 -3.59 3.35 13.17
CA CYS A 19 -2.33 2.87 13.77
C CYS A 19 -1.13 2.95 12.81
N MET A 20 -1.31 3.28 11.53
CA MET A 20 -0.20 3.40 10.59
C MET A 20 0.84 4.46 10.99
N VAL A 21 0.42 5.49 11.72
CA VAL A 21 1.32 6.53 12.24
C VAL A 21 2.22 6.01 13.36
N THR A 22 1.85 4.91 14.01
CA THR A 22 2.64 4.31 15.11
C THR A 22 3.56 3.19 14.63
N LEU A 23 3.56 2.86 13.33
CA LEU A 23 4.43 1.83 12.76
C LEU A 23 5.90 2.29 12.78
N ASP A 24 6.76 1.51 13.43
CA ASP A 24 8.19 1.76 13.57
C ASP A 24 8.84 2.20 12.24
N GLU A 25 9.55 3.33 12.28
CA GLU A 25 10.17 3.97 11.11
C GLU A 25 11.16 3.06 10.37
N ARG A 26 11.72 2.03 11.02
CA ARG A 26 12.59 1.05 10.38
C ARG A 26 11.85 0.19 9.35
N ILE A 27 10.55 0.01 9.53
CA ILE A 27 9.71 -0.75 8.61
C ILE A 27 9.35 0.17 7.45
N SER A 28 9.78 -0.16 6.24
CA SER A 28 9.44 0.60 5.03
C SER A 28 8.13 0.10 4.44
N LEU A 29 7.28 1.02 3.96
CA LEU A 29 5.93 0.69 3.49
C LEU A 29 5.73 1.10 2.03
N ARG A 30 5.21 0.19 1.21
CA ARG A 30 4.80 0.47 -0.18
C ARG A 30 3.34 0.10 -0.36
N TRP A 31 2.52 1.07 -0.70
CA TRP A 31 1.15 0.82 -1.11
C TRP A 31 1.06 0.71 -2.63
N VAL A 32 0.47 -0.38 -3.12
CA VAL A 32 0.17 -0.60 -4.54
C VAL A 32 -1.34 -0.58 -4.70
N MET A 33 -1.85 0.47 -5.33
CA MET A 33 -3.28 0.76 -5.38
C MET A 33 -3.85 0.56 -6.80
N PRO A 34 -5.16 0.29 -6.94
CA PRO A 34 -5.81 0.27 -8.24
C PRO A 34 -5.74 1.65 -8.91
N GLY A 35 -5.44 1.68 -10.21
CA GLY A 35 -5.44 2.89 -11.04
C GLY A 35 -6.56 2.92 -12.08
N ARG A 36 -7.30 1.82 -12.30
CA ARG A 36 -8.36 1.78 -13.32
C ARG A 36 -9.48 2.77 -13.00
N PRO A 37 -9.86 3.68 -13.93
CA PRO A 37 -10.97 4.61 -13.72
C PRO A 37 -12.27 3.89 -13.35
N GLY A 38 -13.00 4.45 -12.40
CA GLY A 38 -14.26 3.87 -11.90
C GLY A 38 -14.10 2.71 -10.93
N THR A 39 -12.87 2.28 -10.60
CA THR A 39 -12.65 1.33 -9.51
C THR A 39 -13.01 1.99 -8.18
N PRO A 40 -13.84 1.34 -7.33
CA PRO A 40 -14.16 1.88 -6.02
C PRO A 40 -12.92 2.13 -5.16
N GLU A 41 -12.96 3.19 -4.37
CA GLU A 41 -11.91 3.50 -3.41
C GLU A 41 -12.04 2.64 -2.14
N ILE A 42 -10.91 2.45 -1.43
CA ILE A 42 -10.94 1.77 -0.13
C ILE A 42 -11.68 2.66 0.86
N GLY A 43 -12.90 2.24 1.23
CA GLY A 43 -13.72 2.96 2.20
C GLY A 43 -14.62 4.05 1.63
N GLY A 44 -14.85 4.06 0.32
CA GLY A 44 -15.72 5.03 -0.37
C GLY A 44 -14.98 6.20 -1.01
N PRO A 45 -15.69 7.06 -1.77
CA PRO A 45 -15.08 8.13 -2.55
C PRO A 45 -14.20 9.06 -1.71
N GLY A 46 -12.96 9.26 -2.14
CA GLY A 46 -11.96 10.11 -1.47
C GLY A 46 -11.39 9.54 -0.17
N ALA A 47 -11.76 8.33 0.25
CA ALA A 47 -11.32 7.73 1.51
C ALA A 47 -9.91 7.12 1.43
N SER A 48 -9.44 6.73 0.24
CA SER A 48 -8.15 6.04 0.08
C SER A 48 -7.00 6.91 0.58
N LYS A 49 -7.04 8.22 0.34
CA LYS A 49 -6.00 9.15 0.79
C LYS A 49 -5.88 9.24 2.30
N PHE A 50 -6.98 9.09 3.02
CA PHE A 50 -7.03 9.14 4.48
C PHE A 50 -6.75 7.79 5.13
N ARG A 51 -6.47 6.75 4.34
CA ARG A 51 -6.20 5.39 4.84
C ARG A 51 -4.81 4.92 4.44
N VAL A 52 -4.47 5.10 3.18
CA VAL A 52 -3.25 4.59 2.55
C VAL A 52 -2.09 5.58 2.74
N TRP A 53 -2.37 6.89 2.76
CA TRP A 53 -1.33 7.94 2.72
C TRP A 53 -1.17 8.70 4.03
N VAL A 54 -1.50 8.04 5.15
CA VAL A 54 -1.45 8.66 6.49
C VAL A 54 -0.08 8.63 7.14
N ARG A 55 0.84 7.78 6.65
CA ARG A 55 2.19 7.70 7.20
C ARG A 55 3.07 8.80 6.59
N PRO A 56 3.75 9.62 7.41
CA PRO A 56 4.50 10.77 6.90
C PRO A 56 5.92 10.41 6.41
N VAL A 57 6.51 9.31 6.89
CA VAL A 57 7.91 8.95 6.61
C VAL A 57 8.07 7.48 6.26
N ASN A 58 9.12 7.18 5.49
CA ASN A 58 9.47 5.82 5.04
C ASN A 58 8.28 5.04 4.44
N SER A 59 7.42 5.76 3.74
CA SER A 59 6.27 5.22 3.00
C SER A 59 6.24 5.80 1.60
N SER A 60 5.86 4.96 0.64
CA SER A 60 5.64 5.39 -0.75
C SER A 60 4.43 4.67 -1.33
N ASN A 61 3.89 5.22 -2.40
CA ASN A 61 2.63 4.77 -2.96
C ASN A 61 2.72 4.80 -4.49
N CYS A 62 2.09 3.84 -5.14
CA CYS A 62 1.87 3.88 -6.57
C CYS A 62 0.47 3.37 -6.91
N GLN A 63 0.06 3.67 -8.14
CA GLN A 63 -1.11 3.08 -8.76
C GLN A 63 -0.67 2.24 -9.95
N ILE A 64 -1.32 1.09 -10.13
CA ILE A 64 -1.17 0.29 -11.35
C ILE A 64 -2.31 0.66 -12.27
N GLU A 65 -1.96 1.41 -13.31
CA GLU A 65 -2.89 1.83 -14.34
C GLU A 65 -3.58 0.63 -14.97
N GLY A 66 -4.89 0.76 -15.16
CA GLY A 66 -5.69 -0.31 -15.74
C GLY A 66 -5.97 -1.50 -14.82
N ALA A 67 -5.45 -1.56 -13.57
CA ALA A 67 -5.81 -2.58 -12.58
C ALA A 67 -6.92 -2.12 -11.62
N GLY A 68 -7.82 -3.04 -11.29
CA GLY A 68 -8.86 -2.94 -10.25
C GLY A 68 -8.40 -3.53 -8.91
N HIS A 69 -9.33 -3.97 -8.06
CA HIS A 69 -8.99 -4.47 -6.71
C HIS A 69 -8.18 -5.76 -6.68
N LEU A 70 -8.26 -6.58 -7.74
CA LEU A 70 -7.56 -7.86 -7.83
C LEU A 70 -6.25 -7.69 -8.61
N ILE A 71 -5.41 -6.72 -8.22
CA ILE A 71 -4.16 -6.37 -8.91
C ILE A 71 -3.29 -7.60 -9.23
N PRO A 72 -3.05 -8.56 -8.30
CA PRO A 72 -2.23 -9.73 -8.61
C PRO A 72 -2.81 -10.62 -9.74
N GLN A 73 -4.12 -10.61 -9.93
CA GLN A 73 -4.81 -11.39 -10.96
C GLN A 73 -4.98 -10.59 -12.26
N GLU A 74 -5.16 -9.29 -12.16
CA GLU A 74 -5.49 -8.41 -13.29
C GLU A 74 -4.25 -7.84 -13.98
N ALA A 75 -3.18 -7.56 -13.23
CA ALA A 75 -1.94 -6.95 -13.72
C ALA A 75 -0.71 -7.57 -13.01
N PRO A 76 -0.51 -8.90 -13.10
CA PRO A 76 0.55 -9.61 -12.38
C PRO A 76 1.96 -9.11 -12.77
N GLN A 77 2.16 -8.76 -14.04
CA GLN A 77 3.48 -8.38 -14.55
C GLN A 77 3.87 -6.99 -14.04
N GLU A 78 2.95 -6.04 -14.10
CA GLU A 78 3.10 -4.67 -13.62
C GLU A 78 3.37 -4.67 -12.11
N LEU A 79 2.62 -5.49 -11.35
CA LEU A 79 2.83 -5.68 -9.92
C LEU A 79 4.21 -6.24 -9.63
N ALA A 80 4.63 -7.30 -10.33
CA ALA A 80 5.93 -7.92 -10.14
C ALA A 80 7.09 -6.94 -10.43
N GLN A 81 6.99 -6.19 -11.51
CA GLN A 81 7.98 -5.17 -11.86
C GLN A 81 8.06 -4.08 -10.81
N GLU A 82 6.92 -3.67 -10.25
CA GLU A 82 6.89 -2.61 -9.26
C GLU A 82 7.48 -3.06 -7.91
N LEU A 83 7.15 -4.28 -7.46
CA LEU A 83 7.76 -4.87 -6.28
C LEU A 83 9.27 -5.04 -6.46
N SER A 84 9.72 -5.51 -7.63
CA SER A 84 11.14 -5.65 -7.95
C SER A 84 11.88 -4.30 -7.88
N ARG A 85 11.33 -3.27 -8.53
CA ARG A 85 11.89 -1.89 -8.47
C ARG A 85 11.99 -1.37 -7.05
N TYR A 86 10.94 -1.56 -6.26
CA TYR A 86 10.92 -1.10 -4.87
C TYR A 86 11.94 -1.83 -3.99
N LEU A 87 12.04 -3.15 -4.11
CA LEU A 87 13.01 -3.95 -3.35
C LEU A 87 14.45 -3.61 -3.74
N LEU A 88 14.73 -3.43 -5.03
CA LEU A 88 16.05 -2.98 -5.50
C LEU A 88 16.37 -1.58 -4.96
N TYR A 89 15.44 -0.64 -5.00
CA TYR A 89 15.62 0.67 -4.38
C TYR A 89 15.97 0.56 -2.89
N LEU A 90 15.27 -0.30 -2.14
CA LEU A 90 15.56 -0.50 -0.73
C LEU A 90 16.95 -1.11 -0.53
N PHE A 91 17.29 -2.20 -1.20
CA PHE A 91 18.45 -3.00 -0.82
C PHE A 91 19.72 -2.72 -1.63
N SER A 92 19.62 -2.04 -2.77
CA SER A 92 20.76 -1.68 -3.61
C SER A 92 21.34 -0.29 -3.31
N THR A 93 20.66 0.52 -2.50
CA THR A 93 21.11 1.87 -2.15
C THR A 93 21.76 1.88 -0.75
N PRO A 94 23.02 2.38 -0.58
CA PRO A 94 23.64 2.48 0.74
C PRO A 94 22.79 3.32 1.70
N THR A 95 22.63 2.85 2.95
CA THR A 95 21.75 3.40 3.99
C THR A 95 21.88 4.93 4.19
N SER A 96 23.06 5.48 3.91
CA SER A 96 23.39 6.91 4.01
C SER A 96 22.56 7.84 3.09
N TYR A 97 21.99 7.33 1.99
CA TYR A 97 21.24 8.13 1.01
C TYR A 97 19.72 8.21 1.25
N ARG A 98 19.18 7.43 2.19
CA ARG A 98 17.72 7.33 2.42
C ARG A 98 17.10 8.57 3.08
N LYS A 99 17.90 9.48 3.65
CA LYS A 99 17.40 10.69 4.32
C LYS A 99 17.16 11.89 3.38
N ALA A 100 17.56 11.83 2.11
CA ALA A 100 17.67 13.02 1.26
C ALA A 100 16.54 13.20 0.22
N ASN A 101 15.66 12.22 0.01
CA ASN A 101 14.65 12.27 -1.06
C ASN A 101 13.26 11.79 -0.61
N LEU A 102 12.91 12.02 0.66
CA LEU A 102 11.53 11.90 1.16
C LEU A 102 10.88 13.28 1.17
#